data_AF-A0A6L7WM02-F1
#
_entry.id   AF-A0A6L7WM02-F1
#
_cell.length_a   1.000
_cell.length_b   1.000
_cell.length_c   1.000
_cell.angle_alpha   90.00
_cell.angle_beta   90.00
_cell.angle_gamma   90.00
#
_symmetry.space_group_name_H-M   'P 1'
#
loop_
_entity.id
_entity.type
_entity.pdbx_description
1 polymer ?
#
loop_
_entity_poly.entity_id
_entity_poly.type
_entity_poly.pdbx_seq_one_letter_code
_entity_poly.pdbx_strand_id
1 'polypeptide(L)'
;MKFVRDGTFAADVNIEIVEEEGGWAPYLSLEDAYKLDDVRDALCAGDVERASRLAARVYRLTPVEGSGETTGSTDRLNRIV
;
A
#
# COMPACT_ATOMS: atom_id res chain seq x y z
N MET A 1 -1.59 12.66 5.19
CA MET A 1 -1.62 11.22 5.53
C MET A 1 -1.58 10.40 4.26
N LYS A 2 -0.67 9.43 4.18
CA LYS A 2 -0.58 8.46 3.08
C LYS A 2 -0.73 7.05 3.59
N PHE A 3 -1.38 6.23 2.77
CA PHE A 3 -1.69 4.85 3.10
C PHE A 3 -0.73 3.91 2.40
N VAL A 4 -0.02 3.09 3.18
CA VAL A 4 0.86 2.03 2.68
C VAL A 4 0.19 0.69 2.95
N ARG A 5 0.15 -0.18 1.94
CA ARG A 5 -0.37 -1.54 2.05
C ARG A 5 0.74 -2.53 1.69
N ASP A 6 0.89 -3.56 2.50
CA ASP A 6 1.77 -4.68 2.19
C ASP A 6 1.14 -5.99 2.71
N GLY A 7 0.89 -6.92 1.79
CA GLY A 7 0.21 -8.19 2.08
C GLY A 7 -1.12 -8.00 2.82
N THR A 8 -1.19 -8.55 4.03
CA THR A 8 -2.37 -8.56 4.90
C THR A 8 -2.41 -7.38 5.88
N PHE A 9 -1.46 -6.46 5.78
CA PHE A 9 -1.37 -5.30 6.66
C PHE A 9 -1.37 -4.00 5.87
N ALA A 10 -1.80 -2.94 6.54
CA ALA A 10 -1.71 -1.59 6.00
C ALA A 10 -1.45 -0.58 7.11
N ALA A 11 -0.88 0.56 6.78
CA ALA A 11 -0.57 1.60 7.73
C ALA A 11 -0.89 2.99 7.17
N ASP A 12 -1.37 3.87 8.05
CA ASP A 12 -1.50 5.29 7.79
C ASP A 12 -0.27 6.02 8.30
N VAL A 13 0.47 6.64 7.39
CA VAL A 13 1.70 7.35 7.69
C VAL A 13 1.44 8.84 7.55
N ASN A 14 1.70 9.57 8.64
CA ASN A 14 1.71 11.02 8.59
C ASN A 14 3.00 11.48 7.90
N ILE A 15 2.84 11.96 6.67
CA ILE A 15 3.86 12.60 5.86
C ILE A 15 3.36 13.97 5.41
N GLU A 16 4.28 14.91 5.28
CA GLU A 16 4.00 16.23 4.71
C GLU A 16 4.32 16.18 3.21
N ILE A 17 3.37 16.61 2.39
CA ILE A 17 3.55 16.70 0.95
C ILE A 17 3.53 18.17 0.63
N VAL A 18 4.61 18.64 0.00
CA VAL A 18 4.74 20.04 -0.40
C VAL A 18 4.04 20.20 -1.75
N GLU A 19 2.89 20.85 -1.71
CA GLU A 19 2.13 21.20 -2.92
C GLU A 19 2.82 22.37 -3.63
N GLU A 20 3.61 22.06 -4.66
CA GLU A 20 4.19 23.07 -5.56
C GLU A 20 3.47 23.01 -6.91
N GLU A 21 3.08 24.15 -7.47
CA GLU A 21 2.46 24.28 -8.80
C GLU A 21 3.47 24.05 -9.95
N GLY A 22 4.35 23.06 -9.80
CA GLY A 22 5.30 22.62 -10.81
C GLY A 22 4.79 21.39 -11.56
N GLY A 23 5.16 21.24 -12.83
CA GLY A 23 4.69 20.16 -13.72
C GLY A 23 5.04 18.72 -13.32
N TRP A 24 5.64 18.50 -12.15
CA TRP A 24 5.78 17.19 -11.52
C TRP A 24 5.06 17.19 -10.17
N ALA A 25 4.35 16.10 -9.91
CA ALA A 25 3.52 15.85 -8.73
C ALA A 25 4.25 16.22 -7.41
N PRO A 26 3.50 16.61 -6.38
CA PRO A 26 4.01 17.35 -5.23
C PRO A 26 5.17 16.66 -4.51
N TYR A 27 6.08 17.46 -3.97
CA TYR A 27 7.36 16.99 -3.45
C TYR A 27 7.20 16.34 -2.09
N LEU A 28 7.92 15.23 -1.91
CA LEU A 28 8.06 14.54 -0.65
C LEU A 28 9.45 14.83 -0.08
N SER A 29 9.55 15.12 1.21
CA SER A 29 10.85 15.25 1.87
C SER A 29 11.60 13.91 1.81
N LEU A 30 12.93 13.95 1.75
CA LEU A 30 13.75 12.74 1.73
C LEU A 30 13.49 11.89 3.00
N GLU A 31 13.30 12.54 4.15
CA GLU A 31 12.97 11.88 5.42
C GLU A 31 11.63 11.15 5.35
N ASP A 32 10.59 11.79 4.79
CA ASP A 32 9.29 11.14 4.65
C ASP A 32 9.33 9.98 3.64
N ALA A 33 10.16 10.08 2.60
CA ALA A 33 10.39 8.97 1.67
C ALA A 33 11.01 7.77 2.39
N TYR A 34 12.08 7.99 3.18
CA TYR A 34 12.69 6.93 3.98
C TYR A 34 11.72 6.35 5.02
N LYS A 35 10.94 7.19 5.68
CA LYS A 35 9.93 6.75 6.64
C LYS A 35 8.88 5.83 6.02
N LEU A 36 8.43 6.12 4.79
CA LEU A 36 7.52 5.24 4.06
C LEU A 36 8.18 3.90 3.71
N ASP A 37 9.45 3.92 3.33
CA ASP A 37 10.21 2.71 3.05
C ASP A 37 10.38 1.83 4.31
N ASP A 38 10.73 2.43 5.45
CA ASP A 38 10.85 1.71 6.73
C ASP A 38 9.51 1.11 7.18
N VAL A 39 8.41 1.84 7.01
CA VAL A 39 7.07 1.32 7.28
C VAL A 39 6.75 0.14 6.36
N ARG A 40 7.08 0.25 5.07
CA ARG A 40 6.87 -0.84 4.10
C ARG A 40 7.67 -2.09 4.47
N ASP A 41 8.94 -1.92 4.85
CA ASP A 41 9.80 -3.05 5.27
C ASP A 41 9.26 -3.72 6.55
N ALA A 42 8.86 -2.92 7.54
CA ALA A 42 8.26 -3.44 8.77
C ALA A 42 6.94 -4.19 8.52
N LEU A 43 6.08 -3.68 7.63
CA LEU A 43 4.84 -4.37 7.23
C LEU A 43 5.14 -5.67 6.47
N CYS A 44 6.14 -5.67 5.58
CA CYS A 44 6.55 -6.85 4.80
C CYS A 44 7.12 -7.96 5.70
N ALA A 45 7.90 -7.59 6.72
CA ALA A 45 8.40 -8.50 7.75
C ALA A 45 7.29 -8.99 8.71
N GLY A 46 6.10 -8.39 8.68
CA GLY A 46 5.02 -8.66 9.61
C GLY A 46 5.25 -8.10 11.02
N ASP A 47 6.21 -7.19 11.18
CA ASP A 47 6.54 -6.55 12.46
C ASP A 47 5.63 -5.34 12.72
N VAL A 48 4.45 -5.65 13.28
CA VAL A 48 3.43 -4.67 13.62
C VAL A 48 3.91 -3.69 14.69
N GLU A 49 4.80 -4.11 15.59
CA GLU A 49 5.32 -3.23 16.65
C GLU A 49 6.17 -2.11 16.04
N ARG A 50 7.13 -2.45 15.18
CA ARG A 50 7.94 -1.47 14.46
C ARG A 50 7.08 -0.57 13.56
N ALA A 51 6.15 -1.16 12.81
CA ALA A 51 5.23 -0.39 11.97
C ALA A 51 4.41 0.61 12.80
N SER A 52 3.94 0.22 13.99
CA SER A 52 3.14 1.09 14.87
C SER A 52 3.91 2.24 15.50
N ARG A 53 5.24 2.13 15.61
CA ARG A 53 6.10 3.24 16.08
C ARG A 53 6.36 4.27 15.00
N LEU A 54 6.39 3.84 13.74
CA LEU A 54 6.71 4.68 12.59
C LEU A 54 5.47 5.31 11.94
N ALA A 55 4.35 4.59 11.95
CA ALA A 55 3.07 5.01 11.39
C ALA A 55 2.13 5.57 12.46
N ALA A 56 1.15 6.38 12.04
CA ALA A 56 0.11 6.88 12.94
C ALA A 56 -0.86 5.76 13.35
N ARG A 57 -1.17 4.84 12.43
CA ARG A 57 -2.06 3.68 12.67
C ARG A 57 -1.65 2.51 11.80
N VAL A 58 -1.80 1.30 12.32
CA VAL A 58 -1.61 0.04 11.58
C VAL A 58 -2.91 -0.76 11.62
N TYR A 59 -3.25 -1.36 10.49
CA TYR A 59 -4.46 -2.10 10.21
C TYR A 59 -4.10 -3.50 9.75
N ARG A 60 -4.90 -4.48 10.17
CA ARG A 60 -4.93 -5.81 9.57
C ARG A 60 -6.05 -5.83 8.54
N LEU A 61 -5.71 -6.09 7.28
CA LEU A 61 -6.66 -6.23 6.19
C LEU A 61 -7.26 -7.63 6.24
N THR A 62 -8.55 -7.71 6.50
CA THR A 62 -9.30 -8.95 6.33
C THR A 62 -9.94 -8.90 4.95
N PRO A 63 -9.58 -9.81 4.03
CA PRO A 63 -10.23 -9.85 2.72
C PRO A 63 -11.72 -10.12 2.94
N VAL A 64 -12.55 -9.22 2.43
CA VAL A 64 -13.98 -9.49 2.30
C VAL A 64 -14.19 -10.06 0.92
N GLU A 65 -14.85 -11.22 0.82
CA GLU A 65 -15.31 -11.70 -0.47
C GLU A 65 -16.32 -10.70 -0.99
N GLY A 66 -15.89 -9.84 -1.92
CA GLY A 66 -16.83 -9.14 -2.76
C GLY A 66 -17.62 -10.22 -3.49
N SER A 67 -18.94 -10.17 -3.42
CA SER A 67 -19.82 -10.94 -4.30
C SER A 67 -19.57 -10.49 -5.74
N GLY A 68 -18.44 -10.92 -6.30
CA GLY A 68 -18.12 -10.85 -7.71
C GLY A 68 -18.89 -11.98 -8.36
N GLU A 69 -20.02 -11.64 -8.97
CA GLU A 69 -20.65 -12.49 -9.96
C GLU A 69 -19.57 -12.93 -10.96
N THR A 70 -19.23 -14.21 -10.90
CA THR A 70 -18.38 -14.90 -11.87
C THR A 70 -19.18 -15.04 -13.17
N THR A 71 -19.32 -13.95 -13.92
CA THR A 71 -19.80 -14.07 -15.30
C THR A 71 -18.62 -14.48 -16.17
N GLY A 72 -18.63 -15.76 -16.55
CA GLY A 72 -17.59 -16.41 -17.34
C GLY A 72 -17.35 -15.79 -18.71
N SER A 73 -16.06 -15.67 -19.06
CA SER A 73 -15.48 -15.42 -20.39
C SER A 73 -14.03 -15.04 -20.16
N THR A 74 -12.97 -15.61 -20.73
CA THR A 74 -12.80 -16.56 -21.83
C THR A 74 -11.37 -17.09 -21.67
N ASP A 75 -11.20 -18.31 -21.15
CA ASP A 75 -9.88 -18.97 -21.09
C ASP A 75 -9.98 -20.38 -21.71
N ARG A 76 -10.22 -20.40 -23.03
CA ARG A 76 -10.15 -21.62 -23.87
C ARG A 76 -9.64 -21.34 -25.27
N LEU A 77 -8.48 -20.69 -25.39
CA LEU A 77 -7.70 -20.77 -26.62
C LEU A 77 -6.24 -21.14 -26.32
N ASN A 78 -6.05 -22.29 -25.69
CA ASN A 78 -4.87 -23.12 -25.97
C ASN A 78 -5.33 -24.46 -26.54
N ARG A 79 -5.56 -24.48 -27.86
CA ARG A 79 -5.68 -25.72 -28.64
C ARG A 79 -4.84 -25.56 -29.90
N ILE A 80 -3.57 -25.92 -29.75
CA ILE A 80 -2.78 -26.74 -30.68
C ILE A 80 -3.16 -26.57 -32.15
N VAL A 81 -2.31 -25.86 -32.89
CA VAL A 81 -1.87 -26.23 -34.24
C VAL A 81 -0.35 -26.18 -34.29
#